data_AF-A0A521IRJ5-F1
#
_entry.id   AF-A0A521IRJ5-F1
#
_cell.length_a   1.000
_cell.length_b   1.000
_cell.length_c   1.000
_cell.angle_alpha   90.00
_cell.angle_beta   90.00
_cell.angle_gamma   90.00
#
_symmetry.space_group_name_H-M   'P 1'
#
loop_
_entity.id
_entity.type
_entity.pdbx_description
1 polymer ?
#
loop_
_entity_poly.entity_id
_entity_poly.type
_entity_poly.pdbx_seq_one_letter_code
_entity_poly.pdbx_strand_id
1 'polypeptide(L)'
;MYYAQIDMDGICYAVTQTTGPIEQDDLIEIDGYDESLLGKRRVGEAWEDVPVEPEIPVEPEPDRITQLEQVVDTLLTGGETA
;
A
#
# COMPACT_ATOMS: atom_id res chain seq x y z
N MET A 1 12.15 5.90 -23.90
CA MET A 1 12.96 6.17 -22.71
C MET A 1 12.26 5.59 -21.50
N TYR A 2 12.99 5.23 -20.47
CA TYR A 2 12.43 4.65 -19.26
C TYR A 2 12.69 5.59 -18.09
N TYR A 3 11.71 5.76 -17.22
CA TYR A 3 11.81 6.64 -16.07
C TYR A 3 11.24 5.96 -14.83
N ALA A 4 11.93 6.12 -13.70
CA ALA A 4 11.43 5.80 -12.37
C ALA A 4 10.81 7.05 -11.75
N GLN A 5 9.53 6.96 -11.38
CA GLN A 5 8.77 8.01 -10.71
C GLN A 5 8.93 7.88 -9.20
N ILE A 6 9.38 8.95 -8.57
CA ILE A 6 9.58 9.03 -7.11
C ILE A 6 8.50 9.90 -6.46
N ASP A 7 8.11 9.55 -5.23
CA ASP A 7 7.23 10.38 -4.40
C ASP A 7 8.04 11.44 -3.61
N MET A 8 7.37 12.26 -2.79
CA MET A 8 7.97 13.30 -1.94
C MET A 8 9.02 12.76 -0.96
N ASP A 9 8.89 11.50 -0.54
CA ASP A 9 9.88 10.80 0.28
C ASP A 9 11.07 10.22 -0.53
N GLY A 10 11.08 10.44 -1.85
CA GLY A 10 12.08 9.90 -2.77
C GLY A 10 11.89 8.41 -3.09
N ILE A 11 10.76 7.81 -2.73
CA ILE A 11 10.49 6.37 -2.96
C ILE A 11 9.93 6.17 -4.36
N CYS A 12 10.52 5.24 -5.12
CA CYS A 12 9.99 4.86 -6.43
C CYS A 12 8.68 4.09 -6.27
N TYR A 13 7.60 4.65 -6.82
CA TYR A 13 6.27 4.03 -6.79
C TYR A 13 5.84 3.51 -8.17
N ALA A 14 6.48 3.96 -9.26
CA ALA A 14 6.14 3.53 -10.61
C ALA A 14 7.33 3.63 -11.58
N VAL A 15 7.34 2.76 -12.58
CA VAL A 15 8.25 2.85 -13.73
C VAL A 15 7.43 3.08 -14.99
N THR A 16 7.80 4.06 -15.81
CA THR A 16 7.07 4.40 -17.03
C THR A 16 7.97 4.43 -18.25
N GLN A 17 7.39 4.08 -19.41
CA GLN A 17 8.06 4.17 -20.69
C GLN A 17 7.44 5.31 -21.50
N THR A 18 8.29 6.17 -22.04
CA THR A 18 7.86 7.34 -22.82
C THR A 18 8.47 7.30 -24.22
N THR A 19 7.78 7.94 -25.17
CA THR A 19 8.24 8.08 -26.56
C THR A 19 9.35 9.15 -26.71
N GLY A 20 9.47 10.08 -25.77
CA GLY A 20 10.46 11.16 -25.80
C GLY A 20 10.93 11.57 -24.40
N PRO A 21 11.92 12.48 -24.33
CA PRO A 21 12.49 12.94 -23.07
C PRO A 21 11.46 13.73 -22.27
N ILE A 22 11.44 13.49 -20.96
CA ILE A 22 10.63 14.25 -20.01
C ILE A 22 11.58 14.87 -19.00
N GLU A 23 11.50 16.20 -18.85
CA GLU A 23 12.29 16.95 -17.87
C GLU A 23 11.39 17.27 -16.67
N GLN A 24 11.44 16.40 -15.66
CA GLN A 24 10.74 16.57 -14.38
C GLN A 24 11.64 16.03 -13.26
N ASP A 25 11.70 16.74 -12.13
CA ASP A 25 12.53 16.36 -10.98
C ASP A 25 12.12 15.00 -10.38
N ASP A 26 10.82 14.69 -10.40
CA ASP A 26 10.26 13.46 -9.85
C ASP A 26 10.44 12.24 -10.77
N LEU A 27 11.06 12.42 -11.96
CA LEU A 27 11.28 11.38 -12.96
C LEU A 27 12.78 11.16 -13.15
N ILE A 28 13.28 10.06 -12.59
CA ILE A 28 14.66 9.64 -12.75
C ILE A 28 14.79 8.80 -14.01
N GLU A 29 15.58 9.26 -14.99
CA GLU A 29 15.87 8.46 -16.18
C GLU A 29 16.64 7.19 -15.81
N ILE A 30 16.20 6.06 -16.37
CA ILE A 30 16.80 4.74 -16.16
C ILE A 30 17.08 4.07 -17.52
N ASP A 31 18.07 3.17 -17.55
CA ASP A 31 18.53 2.52 -18.78
C ASP A 31 17.48 1.57 -19.38
N GLY A 32 16.63 0.97 -18.53
CA GLY A 32 15.63 -0.03 -18.90
C GLY A 32 14.42 -0.04 -17.98
N TYR A 33 13.37 -0.78 -18.37
CA TYR A 33 12.22 -1.04 -17.50
C TYR A 33 12.64 -2.00 -16.38
N ASP A 34 12.91 -1.46 -15.19
CA ASP A 34 13.38 -2.23 -14.03
C ASP A 34 12.42 -2.08 -12.83
N GLU A 35 11.57 -3.09 -12.64
CA GLU A 35 10.60 -3.13 -11.54
C GLU A 35 11.26 -3.38 -10.18
N SER A 36 12.52 -3.81 -10.16
CA SER A 36 13.29 -4.01 -8.92
C SER A 36 13.63 -2.69 -8.21
N LEU A 37 13.34 -1.55 -8.85
CA LEU A 37 13.45 -0.22 -8.26
C LEU A 37 12.21 0.17 -7.46
N LEU A 38 11.07 -0.49 -7.67
CA LEU A 38 9.83 -0.19 -6.95
C LEU A 38 10.03 -0.42 -5.44
N GLY A 39 9.60 0.56 -4.64
CA GLY A 39 9.77 0.55 -3.19
C GLY A 39 11.16 0.99 -2.71
N LYS A 40 12.13 1.21 -3.60
CA LYS A 40 13.45 1.75 -3.23
C LYS A 40 13.42 3.27 -3.13
N ARG A 41 14.20 3.81 -2.22
CA ARG A 41 14.40 5.26 -2.06
C ARG A 41 15.58 5.74 -2.87
N ARG A 42 15.38 6.80 -3.63
CA ARG A 42 16.41 7.51 -4.35
C ARG A 42 17.17 8.42 -3.40
N VAL A 43 18.48 8.16 -3.22
CA VAL A 43 19.36 9.01 -2.40
C VAL A 43 20.55 9.45 -3.24
N GLY A 44 20.51 10.69 -3.76
CA GLY A 44 21.57 11.25 -4.61
C GLY A 44 21.66 10.54 -5.97
N GLU A 45 22.67 9.68 -6.16
CA GLU A 45 22.87 8.82 -7.35
C GLU A 45 22.64 7.31 -7.10
N ALA A 46 22.33 6.92 -5.86
CA ALA A 46 22.03 5.55 -5.48
C ALA A 46 20.53 5.26 -5.22
N TRP A 47 20.17 3.98 -5.28
CA TRP A 47 18.88 3.44 -4.83
C TRP A 47 19.12 2.62 -3.55
N GLU A 48 18.50 3.04 -2.45
CA GLU A 48 18.55 2.32 -1.18
C GLU A 48 17.27 1.53 -0.96
N ASP A 49 17.40 0.34 -0.39
CA ASP A 49 16.26 -0.47 0.03
C ASP A 49 15.62 0.17 1.26
N VAL A 50 14.31 0.46 1.18
CA VAL A 50 13.56 0.91 2.35
C VAL A 50 13.10 -0.33 3.08
N PRO A 51 13.49 -0.54 4.35
CA PRO A 51 13.04 -1.70 5.10
C PRO A 51 11.51 -1.67 5.16
N VAL A 52 10.88 -2.65 4.50
CA VAL A 52 9.44 -2.85 4.57
C VAL A 52 9.14 -3.34 5.98
N GLU A 53 8.51 -2.48 6.80
CA GLU A 53 7.94 -2.96 8.06
C GLU A 53 6.92 -4.05 7.73
N PRO A 54 6.95 -5.21 8.42
CA PRO A 54 6.03 -6.30 8.13
C PRO A 54 4.60 -5.80 8.31
N GLU A 55 3.79 -5.87 7.26
CA GLU A 55 2.37 -5.60 7.32
C GLU A 55 1.75 -6.58 8.33
N ILE A 56 1.35 -6.07 9.49
CA ILE A 56 0.60 -6.84 10.48
C ILE A 56 -0.70 -7.28 9.80
N PRO A 57 -1.00 -8.58 9.71
CA PRO A 57 -2.27 -9.02 9.14
C PRO A 57 -3.40 -8.39 9.95
N VAL A 58 -4.20 -7.55 9.29
CA VAL A 58 -5.45 -7.04 9.87
C VAL A 58 -6.35 -8.24 10.15
N GLU A 59 -6.57 -8.52 11.44
CA GLU A 59 -7.60 -9.48 11.84
C GLU A 59 -8.95 -9.03 11.25
N PRO A 60 -9.75 -9.93 10.65
CA PRO A 60 -11.02 -9.55 10.09
C PRO A 60 -11.90 -8.94 11.19
N GLU A 61 -12.46 -7.76 10.92
CA GLU A 61 -13.45 -7.16 11.81
C GLU A 61 -14.59 -8.17 12.01
N PRO A 62 -15.10 -8.33 13.24
CA PRO A 62 -16.17 -9.29 13.49
C PRO A 62 -17.38 -8.93 12.63
N ASP A 63 -17.77 -9.87 11.76
CA ASP A 63 -18.94 -9.78 10.89
C ASP A 63 -20.14 -9.24 11.66
N ARG A 64 -20.77 -8.18 11.14
CA ARG A 64 -21.97 -7.54 11.72
C ARG A 64 -23.10 -8.54 11.99
N ILE A 65 -23.08 -9.68 11.28
CA ILE A 65 -24.00 -10.80 11.44
C ILE A 65 -23.89 -11.40 12.85
N THR A 66 -22.68 -11.64 13.35
CA THR A 66 -22.47 -12.22 14.70
C THR A 66 -22.97 -11.29 15.81
N GLN A 67 -22.86 -9.98 15.62
CA GLN A 67 -23.37 -9.00 16.58
C GLN A 67 -24.91 -8.98 16.65
N LEU A 68 -25.58 -9.21 15.51
CA LEU A 68 -27.06 -9.29 15.48
C LEU A 68 -27.59 -10.54 16.18
N GLU A 69 -26.91 -11.69 16.05
CA GLU A 69 -27.33 -12.94 16.70
C GLU A 69 -27.26 -12.86 18.23
N GLN A 70 -26.28 -12.18 18.80
CA GLN A 70 -26.21 -12.00 20.26
C GLN A 70 -27.34 -11.10 20.81
N VAL A 71 -27.72 -10.07 20.04
CA VAL A 71 -28.83 -9.18 20.42
C VAL A 71 -30.17 -9.92 20.33
N VAL A 72 -30.37 -10.75 19.29
CA VAL A 72 -31.63 -11.50 19.14
C VAL A 72 -31.79 -12.56 20.23
N ASP A 73 -30.72 -13.28 20.58
CA ASP A 73 -30.74 -14.30 21.63
C ASP A 73 -31.04 -13.71 23.02
N THR A 74 -30.44 -12.54 23.32
CA THR A 74 -30.68 -11.81 24.58
C THR A 74 -32.14 -11.34 24.69
N LEU A 75 -32.73 -10.89 23.58
CA LEU A 75 -34.12 -10.40 23.56
C LEU A 75 -35.15 -11.54 23.61
N LEU A 76 -34.81 -12.71 23.09
CA LEU A 76 -35.69 -13.89 23.09
C LEU A 76 -35.63 -14.66 24.42
N THR A 77 -34.49 -14.65 25.11
CA THR A 77 -34.28 -15.40 26.37
C THR A 77 -34.54 -14.55 27.64
N GLY A 78 -34.54 -13.22 27.51
CA GLY A 78 -34.79 -12.28 28.63
C GLY A 78 -36.26 -12.04 28.99
N GLY A 79 -37.21 -12.75 28.36
CA GLY A 79 -38.65 -12.50 28.45
C GLY A 79 -39.46 -13.41 29.37
N GLU A 80 -38.84 -14.19 30.26
CA GLU A 80 -39.55 -15.09 31.19
C GLU A 80 -39.03 -14.95 32.63
N THR A 81 -39.21 -13.79 33.27
CA THR A 81 -39.34 -13.73 34.73
C THR A 81 -40.26 -12.57 35.15
N ALA A 82 -41.55 -12.88 35.34
CA ALA A 82 -42.42 -12.36 36.40
C ALA A 82 -43.86 -12.88 36.21
#